data_AF-A0AAU5WZG6-F1
#
_entry.id   AF-A0AAU5WZG6-F1
#
_cell.length_a   1.000
_cell.length_b   1.000
_cell.length_c   1.000
_cell.angle_alpha   90.00
_cell.angle_beta   90.00
_cell.angle_gamma   90.00
#
_symmetry.space_group_name_H-M   'P 1'
#
loop_
_entity.id
_entity.type
_entity.pdbx_description
1 polymer ?
#
loop_
_entity_poly.entity_id
_entity_poly.type
_entity_poly.pdbx_seq_one_letter_code
_entity_poly.pdbx_strand_id
1 'polypeptide(L)' 'MKRGATGMVSCTSCGTTAESPLGWTTDVTERGLQHLCDRCSRDNIRSIEGRLDPAYW' A
#
# COMPACT_ATOMS: atom_id res chain seq x y z
N MET A 1 2.82 -9.54 21.12
CA MET A 1 2.92 -8.06 21.13
C MET A 1 3.22 -7.56 19.71
N LYS A 2 2.19 -7.27 18.89
CA LYS A 2 2.39 -6.58 17.61
C LYS A 2 2.40 -5.09 17.90
N ARG A 3 3.59 -4.49 18.01
CA ARG A 3 3.70 -3.02 18.04
C ARG A 3 3.26 -2.53 16.66
N GLY A 4 2.16 -1.77 16.60
CA GLY A 4 1.88 -0.94 15.44
C GLY A 4 3.07 -0.01 15.25
N ALA A 5 3.59 0.11 14.04
CA ALA A 5 4.68 1.03 13.77
C ALA A 5 4.14 2.45 13.97
N THR A 6 4.48 3.08 15.10
CA THR A 6 4.33 4.52 15.30
C THR A 6 5.68 5.13 14.94
N GLY A 7 5.80 5.59 13.70
CA GLY A 7 7.05 6.12 13.16
C GLY A 7 6.82 6.69 11.76
N MET A 8 7.71 7.58 11.32
CA MET A 8 7.69 8.05 9.94
C MET A 8 7.97 6.88 9.00
N VAL A 9 7.11 6.71 8.00
CA VAL A 9 7.22 5.69 6.96
C VAL A 9 7.08 6.35 5.60
N SER A 10 7.68 5.75 4.57
CA SER A 10 7.65 6.26 3.20
C SER A 10 6.86 5.35 2.28
N CYS A 11 6.12 5.95 1.34
CA CYS A 11 5.42 5.22 0.30
C CYS A 11 6.44 4.55 -0.62
N THR A 12 6.35 3.23 -0.79
CA THR A 12 7.28 2.49 -1.66
C THR A 12 7.14 2.89 -3.13
N SER A 13 5.97 3.39 -3.55
CA SER A 13 5.70 3.78 -4.94
C SER A 13 6.17 5.20 -5.28
N CYS A 14 5.87 6.19 -4.42
CA CYS A 14 6.13 7.60 -4.73
C CYS A 14 7.04 8.33 -3.73
N GLY A 15 7.52 7.66 -2.69
CA GLY A 15 8.43 8.21 -1.70
C GLY A 15 7.82 9.16 -0.66
N THR A 16 6.52 9.49 -0.74
CA THR A 16 5.85 10.35 0.25
C THR A 16 6.02 9.81 1.66
N THR A 17 6.52 10.64 2.58
CA THR A 17 6.75 10.28 3.98
C THR A 17 5.69 10.91 4.87
N ALA A 18 5.13 10.13 5.80
CA ALA A 18 4.24 10.63 6.86
C ALA A 18 4.34 9.72 8.09
N GLU A 19 3.71 10.13 9.19
CA GLU A 19 3.53 9.25 10.34
C GLU A 19 2.64 8.07 9.95
N SER A 20 3.04 6.86 10.35
CA SER A 20 2.25 5.66 10.12
C SER A 20 0.93 5.69 10.91
N PRO A 21 -0.20 5.25 10.31
CA PRO A 21 -0.29 4.65 8.98
C PRO A 21 -0.31 5.68 7.84
N LEU A 22 0.44 5.40 6.77
CA LEU A 22 0.54 6.25 5.58
C LEU A 22 -0.70 6.17 4.66
N GLY A 23 -1.49 5.11 4.82
CA GLY A 23 -2.66 4.78 4.03
C GLY A 23 -3.21 3.42 4.45
N TRP A 24 -4.21 2.93 3.74
CA TRP A 24 -4.90 1.68 4.07
C TRP A 24 -4.25 0.41 3.50
N THR A 25 -3.27 0.54 2.60
CA THR A 25 -2.56 -0.62 2.02
C THR A 25 -1.20 -0.80 2.66
N THR A 26 -0.92 -2.03 3.10
CA THR A 26 0.41 -2.47 3.49
C THR A 26 0.64 -3.86 2.92
N ASP A 27 1.82 -4.07 2.37
CA ASP A 27 2.21 -5.33 1.75
C ASP A 27 3.39 -5.94 2.49
N VAL A 28 3.49 -7.27 2.46
CA VAL A 28 4.64 -7.98 3.04
C VAL A 28 5.32 -8.72 1.91
N THR A 29 6.51 -8.24 1.55
CA THR A 29 7.34 -8.81 0.47
C THR A 29 8.61 -9.42 1.05
N GLU A 30 9.43 -10.08 0.22
CA GLU A 30 10.81 -10.46 0.63
C GLU A 30 11.65 -9.25 1.07
N ARG A 31 11.31 -8.04 0.59
CA ARG A 31 11.95 -6.78 0.99
C ARG A 31 11.41 -6.23 2.31
N GLY A 32 10.54 -6.97 3.00
CA GLY A 32 9.85 -6.56 4.21
C GLY A 32 8.56 -5.79 3.96
N LEU A 33 8.12 -5.08 4.99
CA LEU A 33 6.87 -4.32 5.02
C LEU A 33 6.93 -3.13 4.05
N GLN A 34 5.98 -3.05 3.13
CA GLN A 34 5.85 -1.97 2.15
C GLN A 34 4.57 -1.20 2.42
N HIS A 35 4.67 0.13 2.47
CA HIS A 35 3.52 1.00 2.69
C HIS A 35 3.17 1.74 1.40
N LEU A 36 1.88 1.92 1.13
CA LEU A 36 1.40 2.81 0.09
C LEU A 36 0.58 3.95 0.70
N CYS A 37 0.76 5.15 0.17
CA CYS A 37 -0.13 6.26 0.48
C CYS A 37 -1.48 6.09 -0.23
N ASP A 38 -2.52 6.77 0.26
CA ASP A 38 -3.89 6.62 -0.26
C ASP A 38 -4.00 6.78 -1.78
N ARG A 39 -3.22 7.71 -2.37
CA ARG A 39 -3.18 7.89 -3.84
C ARG A 39 -2.65 6.65 -4.54
N CYS A 40 -1.44 6.20 -4.17
CA CYS A 40 -0.80 5.04 -4.78
C CYS A 40 -1.59 3.75 -4.53
N SER A 41 -2.23 3.63 -3.36
CA SER A 41 -3.15 2.54 -3.06
C SER A 41 -4.33 2.47 -4.04
N ARG A 42 -4.94 3.62 -4.35
CA ARG A 42 -6.07 3.71 -5.28
C ARG A 42 -5.65 3.43 -6.72
N ASP A 43 -4.48 3.94 -7.11
CA ASP A 43 -3.87 3.66 -8.42
C ASP A 43 -3.58 2.15 -8.56
N ASN A 44 -3.11 1.49 -7.47
CA ASN A 44 -2.87 0.05 -7.45
C ASN A 44 -4.17 -0.77 -7.61
N ILE A 45 -5.26 -0.43 -6.89
CA ILE A 45 -6.56 -1.11 -7.08
C ILE A 45 -7.00 -1.03 -8.54
N ARG A 46 -7.04 0.17 -9.11
CA ARG A 46 -7.52 0.40 -10.49
C ARG A 46 -6.70 -0.39 -11.52
N SER A 47 -5.40 -0.50 -11.28
CA SER A 47 -4.49 -1.32 -12.08
C SER A 47 -4.90 -2.80 -12.05
N ILE A 48 -5.33 -3.33 -10.91
CA ILE A 48 -5.81 -4.72 -10.77
C ILE A 48 -7.17 -4.91 -11.44
N GLU A 49 -8.14 -4.04 -11.13
CA GLU A 49 -9.52 -4.13 -11.65
C GLU A 49 -9.55 -4.14 -13.19
N GLY A 50 -8.72 -3.32 -13.85
CA GLY A 50 -8.65 -3.28 -15.32
C GLY A 50 -8.10 -4.54 -15.98
N ARG A 51 -7.59 -5.51 -15.22
CA ARG A 51 -7.03 -6.78 -15.72
C ARG A 51 -7.85 -8.01 -15.34
N LEU A 52 -8.88 -7.86 -14.51
CA LEU A 52 -9.73 -8.99 -14.12
C LEU A 52 -10.70 -9.31 -15.25
N ASP A 53 -10.88 -10.60 -15.53
CA ASP A 53 -11.85 -11.07 -16.50
C ASP A 53 -13.27 -10.76 -15.97
N PRO A 54 -14.10 -10.04 -16.74
CA PRO A 54 -15.48 -9.72 -16.35
C PRO A 54 -16.33 -10.94 -15.97
N ALA A 55 -15.98 -12.14 -16.45
CA ALA A 55 -16.68 -13.39 -16.12
C ALA A 55 -16.52 -13.83 -14.66
N TYR A 56 -15.59 -13.23 -13.91
CA TYR A 56 -15.33 -13.53 -12.51
C TYR A 56 -15.81 -12.42 -11.56
N TRP A 57 -16.63 -11.49 -12.06
CA TRP A 57 -17.43 -10.57 -11.26
C TRP A 57 -18.83 -11.14 -11.05
#